data_AF-A0A534ZSZ0-F1
#
_entry.id   AF-A0A534ZSZ0-F1
#
_cell.length_a   1.000
_cell.length_b   1.000
_cell.length_c   1.000
_cell.angle_alpha   90.00
_cell.angle_beta   90.00
_cell.angle_gamma   90.00
#
_symmetry.space_group_name_H-M   'P 1'
#
loop_
_entity.id
_entity.type
_entity.pdbx_description
1 polymer ?
#
loop_
_entity_poly.entity_id
_entity_poly.type
_entity_poly.pdbx_seq_one_letter_code
_entity_poly.pdbx_strand_id
1 'polypeptide(L)'
;MTAGRGRGAAGHRPPRGRPPRTAVREAARDRWSWSAALCRTDALGSIDARRLDRYDRGSMTEPSAFSGFSAEGLQFLRDLAANNDRAWFQPRKADYERLIKEPLEELCAALGDRFARLDVPLEADPVRSPFRIYRDVRFSKDKSPYKTYVSASFPWIGEGRGVGGYFSLHPGEAYVGGGMWHPEPARLAAWRSTVSDRPRAVHAALRDAAFVATFGEVEGERLKRVPSGFPADHPDAELLKLKDVTFGRHLTDGEVTSPELPDTLAAALAAGLPLLRLLANLSA
;
A
#
# COMPACT_ATOMS: atom_id res chain seq x y z
N MET A 1 80.66 18.46 -0.89
CA MET A 1 80.32 17.82 0.39
C MET A 1 78.93 18.28 0.81
N THR A 2 78.03 17.31 1.01
CA THR A 2 76.89 17.31 1.96
C THR A 2 75.86 18.47 1.99
N ALA A 3 74.66 18.11 1.50
CA ALA A 3 73.33 18.15 2.15
C ALA A 3 72.69 19.49 2.60
N GLY A 4 71.43 19.71 2.19
CA GLY A 4 70.60 20.77 2.77
C GLY A 4 69.19 20.98 2.19
N ARG A 5 68.32 19.95 2.28
CA ARG A 5 66.84 20.00 2.37
C ARG A 5 66.07 21.13 1.66
N GLY A 6 65.37 20.77 0.57
CA GLY A 6 64.27 21.54 0.00
C GLY A 6 62.99 21.46 0.86
N ARG A 7 62.38 22.60 1.15
CA ARG A 7 61.01 22.71 1.67
C ARG A 7 60.10 23.19 0.54
N GLY A 8 59.29 22.28 0.01
CA GLY A 8 58.21 22.60 -0.92
C GLY A 8 57.03 23.25 -0.21
N ALA A 9 56.46 24.27 -0.86
CA ALA A 9 55.28 24.98 -0.44
C ALA A 9 54.05 24.04 -0.43
N ALA A 10 53.41 23.94 0.72
CA ALA A 10 52.14 23.23 0.87
C ALA A 10 51.00 24.11 0.34
N GLY A 11 50.44 23.71 -0.79
CA GLY A 11 49.19 24.25 -1.33
C GLY A 11 48.01 23.94 -0.41
N HIS A 12 47.22 24.97 -0.16
CA HIS A 12 45.92 24.90 0.52
C HIS A 12 44.99 23.92 -0.21
N ARG A 13 44.62 22.82 0.46
CA ARG A 13 43.50 21.95 0.08
C ARG A 13 42.32 22.30 0.99
N PRO A 14 41.13 22.64 0.46
CA PRO A 14 39.95 22.83 1.31
C PRO A 14 39.49 21.47 1.87
N PRO A 15 38.91 21.43 3.09
CA PRO A 15 38.42 20.21 3.69
C PRO A 15 37.16 19.73 2.95
N ARG A 16 37.08 18.41 2.71
CA ARG A 16 35.85 17.74 2.27
C ARG A 16 34.81 17.84 3.38
N GLY A 17 33.92 18.82 3.26
CA GLY A 17 32.77 18.98 4.15
C GLY A 17 31.79 17.82 4.00
N ARG A 18 31.52 17.15 5.12
CA ARG A 18 30.41 16.20 5.28
C ARG A 18 29.10 16.98 5.05
N PRO A 19 28.12 16.47 4.27
CA PRO A 19 26.89 17.22 4.04
C PRO A 19 26.13 17.41 5.37
N PRO A 20 25.42 18.54 5.54
CA PRO A 20 24.74 18.88 6.79
C PRO A 20 23.63 17.86 7.11
N ARG A 21 23.54 17.48 8.40
CA ARG A 21 22.60 16.48 8.96
C ARG A 21 21.11 16.85 8.83
N THR A 22 20.79 17.97 8.19
CA THR A 22 19.42 18.45 7.96
C THR A 22 18.84 18.04 6.61
N ALA A 23 19.67 17.69 5.61
CA ALA A 23 19.19 17.32 4.26
C ALA A 23 18.64 15.87 4.14
N VAL A 24 18.77 15.05 5.19
CA VAL A 24 18.29 13.65 5.21
C VAL A 24 16.95 13.50 5.96
N ARG A 25 16.45 14.57 6.61
CA ARG A 25 15.23 14.52 7.43
C ARG A 25 13.96 15.07 6.77
N GLU A 26 14.07 15.75 5.62
CA GLU A 26 12.88 16.26 4.91
C GLU A 26 12.34 15.29 3.85
N ALA A 27 13.16 14.41 3.26
CA ALA A 27 12.71 13.42 2.28
C ALA A 27 11.84 12.27 2.87
N ALA A 28 11.74 12.17 4.19
CA ALA A 28 10.96 11.14 4.88
C ALA A 28 9.53 11.57 5.23
N ARG A 29 9.22 12.88 5.18
CA ARG A 29 7.91 13.42 5.62
C ARG A 29 6.87 13.52 4.50
N ASP A 30 7.31 13.58 3.25
CA ASP A 30 6.42 13.64 2.07
C ASP A 30 6.19 12.27 1.39
N ARG A 31 6.74 11.18 1.95
CA ARG A 31 6.64 9.82 1.38
C ARG A 31 5.30 9.11 1.61
N TRP A 32 4.42 9.66 2.44
CA TRP A 32 3.17 9.01 2.84
C TRP A 32 2.05 10.04 3.03
N SER A 33 1.63 10.73 1.96
CA SER A 33 0.39 11.51 1.94
C SER A 33 -0.69 10.76 1.17
N TRP A 34 -1.34 9.83 1.85
CA TRP A 34 -2.58 9.24 1.36
C TRP A 34 -3.71 10.26 1.56
N SER A 35 -4.20 10.88 0.49
CA SER A 35 -5.31 11.84 0.58
C SER A 35 -6.55 11.37 -0.18
N ALA A 36 -7.65 11.26 0.57
CA ALA A 36 -9.03 11.58 0.19
C ALA A 36 -9.81 10.72 -0.84
N ALA A 37 -9.52 9.42 -1.02
CA ALA A 37 -10.33 8.56 -1.91
C ALA A 37 -11.27 7.56 -1.20
N LEU A 38 -11.15 7.33 0.10
CA LEU A 38 -11.92 6.28 0.80
C LEU A 38 -13.14 6.78 1.61
N CYS A 39 -13.40 8.09 1.66
CA CYS A 39 -14.66 8.63 2.20
C CYS A 39 -15.56 9.12 1.07
N ARG A 40 -16.36 8.19 0.51
CA ARG A 40 -17.74 8.37 0.02
C ARG A 40 -18.10 7.20 -0.89
N THR A 41 -18.69 6.17 -0.30
CA THR A 41 -19.62 5.28 -1.00
C THR A 41 -20.90 5.27 -0.20
N ASP A 42 -21.70 6.32 -0.38
CA ASP A 42 -23.11 6.29 -0.03
C ASP A 42 -23.91 5.92 -1.27
N ALA A 43 -24.96 5.13 -1.02
CA ALA A 43 -26.02 4.69 -1.91
C ALA A 43 -25.66 3.64 -2.96
N LEU A 44 -25.76 2.36 -2.57
CA LEU A 44 -26.46 1.37 -3.39
C LEU A 44 -27.37 0.54 -2.48
N GLY A 45 -28.67 0.64 -2.75
CA GLY A 45 -29.73 -0.10 -2.07
C GLY A 45 -29.69 -1.59 -2.38
N SER A 46 -30.42 -2.32 -1.54
CA SER A 46 -30.77 -3.74 -1.65
C SER A 46 -30.93 -4.22 -3.10
N ILE A 47 -30.17 -5.22 -3.51
CA ILE A 47 -30.39 -5.94 -4.76
C ILE A 47 -30.85 -7.37 -4.45
N ASP A 48 -32.05 -7.63 -4.95
CA ASP A 48 -32.81 -8.87 -4.99
C ASP A 48 -32.10 -9.96 -5.80
N ALA A 49 -32.08 -11.20 -5.29
CA ALA A 49 -31.26 -12.31 -5.75
C ALA A 49 -31.78 -13.02 -7.02
N ARG A 50 -32.40 -12.30 -7.97
CA ARG A 50 -33.00 -12.90 -9.19
C ARG A 50 -32.74 -12.13 -10.47
N ARG A 51 -31.49 -11.75 -10.75
CA ARG A 51 -31.10 -11.22 -12.07
C ARG A 51 -29.71 -11.68 -12.50
N LEU A 52 -29.55 -13.00 -12.61
CA LEU A 52 -28.49 -13.63 -13.39
C LEU A 52 -29.12 -14.23 -14.65
N ASP A 53 -29.49 -13.37 -15.60
CA ASP A 53 -29.53 -13.79 -17.01
C ASP A 53 -29.62 -12.57 -17.94
N ARG A 54 -28.82 -12.59 -19.00
CA ARG A 54 -28.50 -11.51 -19.96
C ARG A 54 -27.40 -10.54 -19.54
N TYR A 55 -26.16 -11.02 -19.67
CA TYR A 55 -25.14 -10.21 -20.32
C TYR A 55 -24.89 -10.80 -21.72
N ASP A 56 -25.13 -9.98 -22.73
CA ASP A 56 -24.99 -10.28 -24.15
C ASP A 56 -23.51 -10.47 -24.51
N ARG A 57 -23.17 -11.58 -25.17
CA ARG A 57 -21.80 -11.97 -25.57
C ARG A 57 -21.37 -11.23 -26.84
N GLY A 58 -21.21 -9.91 -26.74
CA GLY A 58 -20.57 -9.09 -27.77
C GLY A 58 -19.08 -8.89 -27.44
N SER A 59 -18.20 -9.66 -28.11
CA SER A 59 -16.73 -9.53 -28.16
C SER A 59 -16.05 -8.90 -26.92
N MET A 60 -15.98 -9.65 -25.82
CA MET A 60 -14.94 -9.39 -24.82
C MET A 60 -13.72 -10.20 -25.24
N THR A 61 -12.64 -9.52 -25.59
CA THR A 61 -11.30 -10.11 -25.59
C THR A 61 -11.12 -10.76 -24.22
N GLU A 62 -10.90 -12.08 -24.17
CA GLU A 62 -10.50 -12.77 -22.94
C GLU A 62 -9.37 -11.96 -22.29
N PRO A 63 -9.44 -11.60 -21.00
CA PRO A 63 -8.36 -10.88 -20.35
C PRO A 63 -7.08 -11.72 -20.49
N SER A 64 -6.06 -11.12 -21.12
CA SER A 64 -4.76 -11.74 -21.27
C SER A 64 -4.20 -12.07 -19.89
N ALA A 65 -3.40 -13.14 -19.81
CA ALA A 65 -2.79 -13.55 -18.55
C ALA A 65 -1.74 -12.51 -18.10
N PHE A 66 -1.75 -12.18 -16.81
CA PHE A 66 -0.75 -11.30 -16.22
C PHE A 66 0.67 -11.85 -16.44
N SER A 67 1.55 -11.00 -16.98
CA SER A 67 2.93 -11.39 -17.34
C SER A 67 4.02 -10.64 -16.55
N GLY A 68 3.62 -9.86 -15.54
CA GLY A 68 4.51 -8.95 -14.82
C GLY A 68 4.35 -7.49 -15.26
N PHE A 69 4.80 -6.55 -14.44
CA PHE A 69 4.97 -5.17 -14.92
C PHE A 69 6.27 -5.07 -15.72
N SER A 70 6.20 -4.67 -16.99
CA SER A 70 7.37 -4.62 -17.84
C SER A 70 8.37 -3.52 -17.43
N ALA A 71 9.63 -3.67 -17.84
CA ALA A 71 10.66 -2.65 -17.63
C ALA A 71 10.27 -1.31 -18.26
N GLU A 72 9.58 -1.34 -19.40
CA GLU A 72 9.03 -0.18 -20.10
C GLU A 72 7.91 0.47 -19.28
N GLY A 73 7.05 -0.30 -18.61
CA GLY A 73 6.04 0.23 -17.68
C GLY A 73 6.69 0.92 -16.49
N LEU A 74 7.68 0.29 -15.86
CA LEU A 74 8.42 0.92 -14.77
C LEU A 74 9.14 2.20 -15.22
N GLN A 75 9.68 2.21 -16.44
CA GLN A 75 10.27 3.41 -17.04
C GLN A 75 9.21 4.49 -17.30
N PHE A 76 8.02 4.12 -17.77
CA PHE A 76 6.92 5.06 -17.97
C PHE A 76 6.57 5.81 -16.68
N LEU A 77 6.50 5.11 -15.54
CA LEU A 77 6.24 5.75 -14.24
C LEU A 77 7.36 6.70 -13.81
N ARG A 78 8.63 6.40 -14.14
CA ARG A 78 9.77 7.31 -13.93
C ARG A 78 9.66 8.56 -14.81
N ASP A 79 9.34 8.39 -16.08
CA ASP A 79 9.21 9.49 -17.03
C ASP A 79 8.02 10.39 -16.67
N LEU A 80 6.91 9.80 -16.21
CA LEU A 80 5.77 10.53 -15.67
C LEU A 80 6.14 11.34 -14.43
N ALA A 81 6.98 10.79 -13.55
CA ALA A 81 7.47 11.53 -12.39
C ALA A 81 8.32 12.76 -12.79
N ALA A 82 9.13 12.62 -13.84
CA ALA A 82 9.95 13.72 -14.36
C ALA A 82 9.13 14.76 -15.16
N ASN A 83 8.00 14.36 -15.76
CA ASN A 83 7.20 15.17 -16.67
C ASN A 83 5.71 15.16 -16.27
N ASN A 84 5.42 15.48 -15.01
CA ASN A 84 4.07 15.38 -14.45
C ASN A 84 3.20 16.59 -14.83
N ASP A 85 2.85 16.68 -16.11
CA ASP A 85 1.95 17.68 -16.66
C ASP A 85 1.04 17.08 -17.75
N ARG A 86 -0.06 17.78 -18.03
CA ARG A 86 -1.09 17.30 -18.96
C ARG A 86 -0.60 17.26 -20.40
N ALA A 87 0.24 18.19 -20.84
CA ALA A 87 0.71 18.26 -22.21
C ALA A 87 1.64 17.08 -22.53
N TRP A 88 2.44 16.63 -21.55
CA TRP A 88 3.25 15.43 -21.69
C TRP A 88 2.44 14.14 -21.68
N PHE A 89 1.44 14.03 -20.79
CA PHE A 89 0.66 12.81 -20.59
C PHE A 89 -0.36 12.52 -21.69
N GLN A 90 -1.10 13.52 -22.18
CA GLN A 90 -2.17 13.29 -23.18
C GLN A 90 -1.73 12.47 -24.40
N PRO A 91 -0.62 12.80 -25.09
CA PRO A 91 -0.16 12.01 -26.24
C PRO A 91 0.34 10.61 -25.85
N ARG A 92 0.59 10.35 -24.57
CA ARG A 92 1.11 9.08 -24.02
C ARG A 92 0.06 8.30 -23.23
N LYS A 93 -1.21 8.73 -23.28
CA LYS A 93 -2.30 8.09 -22.53
C LYS A 93 -2.48 6.63 -22.93
N ALA A 94 -2.36 6.31 -24.23
CA ALA A 94 -2.43 4.94 -24.72
C ALA A 94 -1.29 4.06 -24.18
N ASP A 95 -0.08 4.62 -24.02
CA ASP A 95 1.04 3.91 -23.41
C ASP A 95 0.81 3.67 -21.91
N TYR A 96 0.25 4.63 -21.18
CA TYR A 96 -0.18 4.40 -19.80
C TYR A 96 -1.21 3.27 -19.71
N GLU A 97 -2.21 3.27 -20.59
CA GLU A 97 -3.25 2.25 -20.58
C GLU A 97 -2.64 0.86 -20.79
N ARG A 98 -1.83 0.70 -21.84
CA ARG A 98 -1.19 -0.58 -22.21
C ARG A 98 -0.10 -1.04 -21.25
N LEU A 99 0.76 -0.14 -20.76
CA LEU A 99 1.95 -0.52 -19.98
C LEU A 99 1.68 -0.61 -18.48
N ILE A 100 0.62 0.03 -17.99
CA ILE A 100 0.38 0.19 -16.55
C ILE A 100 -1.03 -0.21 -16.15
N LYS A 101 -2.06 0.35 -16.80
CA LYS A 101 -3.45 0.08 -16.41
C LYS A 101 -3.80 -1.37 -16.71
N GLU A 102 -3.63 -1.82 -17.94
CA GLU A 102 -3.96 -3.18 -18.38
C GLU A 102 -3.26 -4.25 -17.50
N PRO A 103 -1.93 -4.22 -17.28
CA PRO A 103 -1.27 -5.17 -16.38
C PRO A 103 -1.78 -5.12 -14.93
N LEU A 104 -2.18 -3.95 -14.42
CA LEU A 104 -2.78 -3.85 -13.09
C LEU A 104 -4.18 -4.46 -13.02
N GLU A 105 -4.98 -4.31 -14.09
CA GLU A 105 -6.30 -4.94 -14.22
C GLU A 105 -6.15 -6.46 -14.33
N GLU A 106 -5.20 -6.95 -15.13
CA GLU A 106 -4.84 -8.37 -15.22
C GLU A 106 -4.36 -8.94 -13.88
N LEU A 107 -3.52 -8.21 -13.14
CA LEU A 107 -3.09 -8.58 -11.79
C LEU A 107 -4.29 -8.72 -10.85
N CYS A 108 -5.22 -7.77 -10.88
CA CYS A 108 -6.43 -7.82 -10.03
C CYS A 108 -7.33 -8.99 -10.41
N ALA A 109 -7.52 -9.28 -11.71
CA ALA A 109 -8.27 -10.46 -12.15
C ALA A 109 -7.62 -11.76 -11.67
N ALA A 110 -6.30 -11.91 -11.86
CA ALA A 110 -5.56 -13.08 -11.42
C ALA A 110 -5.60 -13.26 -9.88
N LEU A 111 -5.55 -12.15 -9.13
CA LEU A 111 -5.69 -12.13 -7.68
C LEU A 111 -7.07 -12.57 -7.22
N GLY A 112 -8.14 -12.18 -7.91
CA GLY A 112 -9.50 -12.64 -7.62
C GLY A 112 -9.59 -14.17 -7.62
N ASP A 113 -9.01 -14.81 -8.64
CA ASP A 113 -8.94 -16.27 -8.71
C ASP A 113 -8.08 -16.88 -7.58
N ARG A 114 -6.97 -16.23 -7.19
CA ARG A 114 -6.11 -16.72 -6.11
C ARG A 114 -6.79 -16.60 -4.76
N PHE A 115 -7.47 -15.49 -4.50
CA PHE A 115 -8.21 -15.26 -3.27
C PHE A 115 -9.31 -16.30 -3.09
N ALA A 116 -10.06 -16.58 -4.16
CA ALA A 116 -11.07 -17.64 -4.13
C ALA A 116 -10.47 -19.02 -3.83
N ARG A 117 -9.32 -19.37 -4.43
CA ARG A 117 -8.68 -20.67 -4.18
C ARG A 117 -8.04 -20.81 -2.80
N LEU A 118 -7.55 -19.73 -2.22
CA LEU A 118 -6.90 -19.71 -0.91
C LEU A 118 -7.86 -19.37 0.24
N ASP A 119 -9.15 -19.20 -0.06
CA ASP A 119 -10.17 -18.79 0.92
C ASP A 119 -9.79 -17.48 1.66
N VAL A 120 -9.21 -16.55 0.89
CA VAL A 120 -8.89 -15.18 1.32
C VAL A 120 -10.11 -14.32 1.04
N PRO A 121 -10.87 -13.85 2.05
CA PRO A 121 -12.12 -13.10 1.86
C PRO A 121 -11.84 -11.62 1.54
N LEU A 122 -11.06 -11.38 0.49
CA LEU A 122 -10.79 -10.07 -0.07
C LEU A 122 -11.34 -10.02 -1.50
N GLU A 123 -11.91 -8.89 -1.89
CA GLU A 123 -12.42 -8.68 -3.24
C GLU A 123 -11.35 -8.04 -4.13
N ALA A 124 -10.89 -8.76 -5.15
CA ALA A 124 -10.06 -8.21 -6.21
C ALA A 124 -10.87 -8.15 -7.51
N ASP A 125 -11.26 -6.94 -7.89
CA ASP A 125 -12.04 -6.68 -9.10
C ASP A 125 -11.18 -5.87 -10.08
N PRO A 126 -11.00 -6.31 -11.33
CA PRO A 126 -10.12 -5.65 -12.28
C PRO A 126 -10.51 -4.21 -12.59
N VAL A 127 -11.78 -3.81 -12.40
CA VAL A 127 -12.25 -2.45 -12.69
C VAL A 127 -12.30 -1.59 -11.44
N ARG A 128 -12.70 -2.17 -10.29
CA ARG A 128 -12.97 -1.44 -9.04
C ARG A 128 -11.77 -1.38 -8.10
N SER A 129 -10.90 -2.39 -8.10
CA SER A 129 -9.73 -2.43 -7.21
C SER A 129 -8.66 -1.40 -7.59
N PRO A 130 -8.31 -1.20 -8.88
CA PRO A 130 -7.33 -0.19 -9.28
C PRO A 130 -7.75 1.23 -8.93
N PHE A 131 -6.81 2.01 -8.39
CA PHE A 131 -7.03 3.43 -8.14
C PHE A 131 -6.83 4.25 -9.41
N ARG A 132 -7.63 5.31 -9.55
CA ARG A 132 -7.44 6.30 -10.61
C ARG A 132 -6.04 6.94 -10.55
N ILE A 133 -5.48 7.21 -11.73
CA ILE A 133 -4.21 7.93 -11.90
C ILE A 133 -4.30 9.40 -11.45
N TYR A 134 -5.46 10.04 -11.56
CA TYR A 134 -5.60 11.47 -11.27
C TYR A 134 -5.50 11.79 -9.77
N ARG A 135 -4.74 12.84 -9.45
CA ARG A 135 -4.61 13.39 -8.09
C ARG A 135 -5.75 14.35 -7.77
N ASP A 136 -6.21 14.34 -6.52
CA ASP A 136 -7.06 15.44 -6.02
C ASP A 136 -6.15 16.56 -5.50
N VAL A 137 -6.01 17.61 -6.30
CA VAL A 137 -5.06 18.71 -6.04
C VAL A 137 -5.72 19.96 -5.48
N ARG A 138 -7.04 19.96 -5.17
CA ARG A 138 -7.77 21.19 -4.76
C ARG A 138 -7.10 21.86 -3.55
N PHE A 139 -6.69 21.07 -2.57
CA PHE A 139 -6.09 21.55 -1.33
C PHE A 139 -4.58 21.27 -1.21
N SER A 140 -3.98 20.63 -2.21
CA SER A 140 -2.54 20.30 -2.20
C SER A 140 -1.69 21.51 -2.60
N LYS A 141 -0.51 21.67 -1.98
CA LYS A 141 0.51 22.62 -2.43
C LYS A 141 1.15 22.15 -3.73
N ASP A 142 1.39 20.85 -3.82
CA ASP A 142 1.77 20.18 -5.06
C ASP A 142 0.55 20.07 -5.99
N LYS A 143 0.65 20.69 -7.17
CA LYS A 143 -0.41 20.73 -8.18
C LYS A 143 -0.20 19.75 -9.32
N SER A 144 0.75 18.81 -9.19
CA SER A 144 0.95 17.75 -10.18
C SER A 144 -0.36 16.95 -10.41
N PRO A 145 -0.84 16.84 -11.66
CA PRO A 145 -2.15 16.26 -11.97
C PRO A 145 -2.23 14.74 -11.84
N TYR A 146 -1.10 14.03 -11.94
CA TYR A 146 -1.07 12.56 -12.00
C TYR A 146 -0.30 11.95 -10.83
N LYS A 147 -0.75 10.79 -10.37
CA LYS A 147 0.03 9.92 -9.49
C LYS A 147 1.15 9.31 -10.30
N THR A 148 2.36 9.31 -9.74
CA THR A 148 3.57 8.72 -10.32
C THR A 148 3.76 7.26 -9.92
N TYR A 149 2.65 6.61 -9.57
CA TYR A 149 2.57 5.28 -9.02
C TYR A 149 1.16 4.75 -9.26
N VAL A 150 1.01 3.44 -9.19
CA VAL A 150 -0.30 2.79 -9.22
C VAL A 150 -0.54 1.99 -7.96
N SER A 151 -1.81 1.75 -7.68
CA SER A 151 -2.22 1.01 -6.49
C SER A 151 -3.55 0.34 -6.72
N ALA A 152 -3.80 -0.71 -5.95
CA ALA A 152 -5.09 -1.37 -5.87
C ALA A 152 -5.45 -1.63 -4.40
N SER A 153 -6.74 -1.56 -4.09
CA SER A 153 -7.28 -1.99 -2.80
C SER A 153 -8.16 -3.22 -2.96
N PHE A 154 -8.08 -4.11 -1.98
CA PHE A 154 -8.83 -5.36 -1.94
C PHE A 154 -9.68 -5.37 -0.67
N PRO A 155 -10.90 -4.80 -0.68
CA PRO A 155 -11.71 -4.70 0.52
C PRO A 155 -12.11 -6.09 1.06
N TRP A 156 -12.26 -6.19 2.38
CA TRP A 156 -12.80 -7.38 3.03
C TRP A 156 -14.24 -7.66 2.62
N ILE A 157 -14.55 -8.93 2.32
CA ILE A 157 -15.89 -9.38 1.94
C ILE A 157 -16.73 -9.61 3.20
N GLY A 158 -17.88 -8.91 3.30
CA GLY A 158 -18.83 -9.06 4.40
C GLY A 158 -18.77 -7.93 5.44
N GLU A 159 -19.05 -8.27 6.70
CA GLU A 159 -19.05 -7.31 7.82
C GLU A 159 -17.61 -6.98 8.24
N GLY A 160 -16.97 -6.07 7.50
CA GLY A 160 -15.55 -5.72 7.72
C GLY A 160 -15.13 -4.41 7.04
N ARG A 161 -16.07 -3.46 6.87
CA ARG A 161 -15.81 -2.20 6.16
C ARG A 161 -14.54 -1.52 6.66
N GLY A 162 -13.71 -1.00 5.75
CA GLY A 162 -12.45 -0.35 6.11
C GLY A 162 -11.30 -1.30 6.48
N VAL A 163 -11.54 -2.62 6.48
CA VAL A 163 -10.50 -3.66 6.49
C VAL A 163 -10.25 -4.14 5.06
N GLY A 164 -9.01 -4.37 4.68
CA GLY A 164 -8.69 -4.92 3.37
C GLY A 164 -7.20 -5.12 3.12
N GLY A 165 -6.89 -5.66 1.95
CA GLY A 165 -5.56 -5.70 1.38
C GLY A 165 -5.27 -4.47 0.50
N TYR A 166 -4.00 -4.28 0.21
CA TYR A 166 -3.49 -3.17 -0.58
C TYR A 166 -2.21 -3.57 -1.31
N PHE A 167 -2.08 -3.08 -2.54
CA PHE A 167 -0.87 -3.16 -3.34
C PHE A 167 -0.52 -1.77 -3.87
N SER A 168 0.76 -1.42 -3.87
CA SER A 168 1.28 -0.25 -4.58
C SER A 168 2.55 -0.55 -5.34
N LEU A 169 2.70 0.16 -6.45
CA LEU A 169 3.86 0.13 -7.31
C LEU A 169 4.31 1.55 -7.63
N HIS A 170 5.45 1.93 -7.07
CA HIS A 170 6.24 3.10 -7.43
C HIS A 170 7.51 2.62 -8.16
N PRO A 171 8.14 3.49 -8.97
CA PRO A 171 9.47 3.19 -9.49
C PRO A 171 10.48 2.92 -8.37
N GLY A 172 11.04 1.70 -8.33
CA GLY A 172 12.03 1.28 -7.34
C GLY A 172 11.48 1.03 -5.93
N GLU A 173 10.15 1.05 -5.75
CA GLU A 173 9.51 0.76 -4.48
C GLU A 173 8.11 0.19 -4.72
N ALA A 174 7.92 -1.08 -4.40
CA ALA A 174 6.62 -1.71 -4.41
C ALA A 174 6.30 -2.27 -3.02
N TYR A 175 5.01 -2.38 -2.72
CA TYR A 175 4.54 -2.75 -1.40
C TYR A 175 3.25 -3.55 -1.48
N VAL A 176 3.14 -4.55 -0.61
CA VAL A 176 1.90 -5.29 -0.36
C VAL A 176 1.61 -5.28 1.14
N GLY A 177 0.36 -5.07 1.49
CA GLY A 177 -0.04 -5.00 2.89
C GLY A 177 -1.55 -5.00 3.06
N GLY A 178 -1.99 -4.74 4.27
CA GLY A 178 -3.40 -4.67 4.59
C GLY A 178 -3.64 -4.24 6.02
N GLY A 179 -4.89 -4.38 6.45
CA GLY A 179 -5.36 -4.05 7.79
C GLY A 179 -6.45 -2.99 7.76
N MET A 180 -6.46 -2.16 8.78
CA MET A 180 -7.44 -1.12 9.04
C MET A 180 -6.75 0.24 9.04
N TRP A 181 -6.83 0.94 7.90
CA TRP A 181 -6.18 2.23 7.68
C TRP A 181 -7.19 3.38 7.82
N HIS A 182 -6.86 4.40 8.62
CA HIS A 182 -7.74 5.51 9.00
C HIS A 182 -9.17 5.07 9.35
N PRO A 183 -9.34 4.15 10.33
CA PRO A 183 -10.64 3.71 10.76
C PRO A 183 -11.49 4.86 11.29
N GLU A 184 -12.80 4.69 11.14
CA GLU A 184 -13.76 5.50 11.88
C GLU A 184 -13.54 5.38 13.39
N PRO A 185 -13.85 6.42 14.18
CA PRO A 185 -13.61 6.43 15.62
C PRO A 185 -14.20 5.22 16.36
N ALA A 186 -15.39 4.74 15.95
CA ALA A 186 -16.03 3.58 16.55
C ALA A 186 -15.23 2.28 16.36
N ARG A 187 -14.68 2.06 15.15
CA ARG A 187 -13.81 0.91 14.87
C ARG A 187 -12.50 0.96 15.63
N LEU A 188 -11.91 2.15 15.74
CA LEU A 188 -10.69 2.32 16.52
C LEU A 188 -10.93 2.10 18.02
N ALA A 189 -12.10 2.49 18.53
CA ALA A 189 -12.52 2.16 19.89
C ALA A 189 -12.70 0.65 20.07
N ALA A 190 -13.38 -0.03 19.14
CA ALA A 190 -13.56 -1.49 19.17
C ALA A 190 -12.23 -2.27 19.13
N TRP A 191 -11.23 -1.79 18.38
CA TRP A 191 -9.87 -2.31 18.42
C TRP A 191 -9.28 -2.20 19.83
N ARG A 192 -9.33 -1.01 20.43
CA ARG A 192 -8.76 -0.77 21.77
C ARG A 192 -9.46 -1.57 22.86
N SER A 193 -10.79 -1.69 22.80
CA SER A 193 -11.54 -2.59 23.69
C SER A 193 -11.11 -4.03 23.49
N THR A 194 -10.95 -4.51 22.26
CA THR A 194 -10.46 -5.86 21.97
C THR A 194 -9.04 -6.10 22.50
N VAL A 195 -8.14 -5.11 22.43
CA VAL A 195 -6.79 -5.19 23.03
C VAL A 195 -6.86 -5.36 24.54
N SER A 196 -7.72 -4.61 25.22
CA SER A 196 -7.90 -4.69 26.68
C SER A 196 -8.59 -5.98 27.12
N ASP A 197 -9.68 -6.35 26.44
CA ASP A 197 -10.61 -7.37 26.92
C ASP A 197 -10.26 -8.76 26.40
N ARG A 198 -9.62 -8.84 25.23
CA ARG A 198 -9.22 -10.09 24.58
C ARG A 198 -7.75 -10.07 24.13
N PRO A 199 -6.78 -9.72 25.01
CA PRO A 199 -5.37 -9.58 24.63
C PRO A 199 -4.80 -10.87 24.05
N ARG A 200 -5.22 -12.04 24.55
CA ARG A 200 -4.78 -13.33 24.01
C ARG A 200 -5.12 -13.52 22.53
N ALA A 201 -6.30 -13.09 22.09
CA ALA A 201 -6.71 -13.19 20.69
C ALA A 201 -5.91 -12.23 19.81
N VAL A 202 -5.64 -11.02 20.31
CA VAL A 202 -4.79 -10.03 19.63
C VAL A 202 -3.37 -10.56 19.46
N HIS A 203 -2.74 -10.99 20.55
CA HIS A 203 -1.38 -11.54 20.51
C HIS A 203 -1.29 -12.80 19.66
N ALA A 204 -2.31 -13.67 19.66
CA ALA A 204 -2.34 -14.84 18.79
C ALA A 204 -2.34 -14.44 17.30
N ALA A 205 -3.12 -13.43 16.91
CA ALA A 205 -3.13 -12.94 15.54
C ALA A 205 -1.81 -12.27 15.14
N LEU A 206 -1.22 -11.48 16.04
CA LEU A 206 0.02 -10.74 15.78
C LEU A 206 1.29 -11.59 15.85
N ARG A 207 1.24 -12.73 16.53
CA ARG A 207 2.37 -13.68 16.68
C ARG A 207 2.20 -14.93 15.84
N ASP A 208 1.23 -14.96 14.95
CA ASP A 208 1.10 -16.04 13.98
C ASP A 208 2.41 -16.18 13.20
N ALA A 209 2.88 -17.42 13.04
CA ALA A 209 4.20 -17.67 12.48
C ALA A 209 4.33 -17.19 11.03
N ALA A 210 3.27 -17.35 10.22
CA ALA A 210 3.27 -16.90 8.83
C ALA A 210 3.20 -15.38 8.75
N PHE A 211 2.39 -14.75 9.62
CA PHE A 211 2.31 -13.30 9.73
C PHE A 211 3.68 -12.70 10.06
N VAL A 212 4.32 -13.16 11.13
CA VAL A 212 5.61 -12.64 11.59
C VAL A 212 6.72 -12.88 10.56
N ALA A 213 6.74 -14.07 9.93
CA ALA A 213 7.73 -14.36 8.90
C ALA A 213 7.58 -13.46 7.66
N THR A 214 6.36 -13.04 7.33
CA THR A 214 6.07 -12.27 6.12
C THR A 214 6.19 -10.76 6.36
N PHE A 215 5.72 -10.28 7.50
CA PHE A 215 5.55 -8.84 7.78
C PHE A 215 6.34 -8.35 8.99
N GLY A 216 6.83 -9.25 9.84
CA GLY A 216 7.42 -8.89 11.13
C GLY A 216 6.36 -8.48 12.14
N GLU A 217 6.07 -7.17 12.23
CA GLU A 217 5.20 -6.60 13.25
C GLU A 217 4.06 -5.76 12.65
N VAL A 218 3.06 -5.46 13.47
CA VAL A 218 2.00 -4.52 13.10
C VAL A 218 2.53 -3.08 13.08
N GLU A 219 2.15 -2.37 12.03
CA GLU A 219 2.50 -0.99 11.74
C GLU A 219 1.29 -0.07 11.93
N GLY A 220 1.53 1.24 11.88
CA GLY A 220 0.49 2.26 11.92
C GLY A 220 0.91 3.52 12.67
N GLU A 221 0.23 4.64 12.42
CA GLU A 221 0.47 5.87 13.18
C GLU A 221 0.11 5.66 14.65
N ARG A 222 0.91 6.19 15.58
CA ARG A 222 0.72 6.02 17.03
C ARG A 222 0.54 7.33 17.76
N LEU A 223 -0.33 7.33 18.75
CA LEU A 223 -0.44 8.37 19.75
C LEU A 223 0.82 8.40 20.63
N LYS A 224 1.20 9.61 21.09
CA LYS A 224 2.33 9.76 22.03
C LYS A 224 2.06 9.16 23.41
N ARG A 225 0.80 9.10 23.83
CA ARG A 225 0.35 8.64 25.15
C ARG A 225 -0.77 7.63 24.97
N VAL A 226 -0.90 6.72 25.94
CA VAL A 226 -2.04 5.81 26.01
C VAL A 226 -3.33 6.65 26.02
N PRO A 227 -4.34 6.30 25.21
CA PRO A 227 -5.60 7.04 25.17
C PRO A 227 -6.34 6.99 26.52
N SER A 228 -7.19 8.00 26.76
CA SER A 228 -8.05 8.03 27.95
C SER A 228 -8.93 6.79 28.03
N GLY A 229 -9.14 6.28 29.25
CA GLY A 229 -9.91 5.06 29.50
C GLY A 229 -9.04 3.82 29.75
N PHE A 230 -7.72 3.92 29.58
CA PHE A 230 -6.77 2.83 29.87
C PHE A 230 -5.65 3.30 30.82
N PRO A 231 -5.11 2.41 31.67
CA PRO A 231 -3.94 2.71 32.50
C PRO A 231 -2.73 3.12 31.66
N ALA A 232 -1.95 4.09 32.15
CA ALA A 232 -0.76 4.57 31.43
C ALA A 232 0.33 3.48 31.29
N ASP A 233 0.35 2.52 32.23
CA ASP A 233 1.24 1.37 32.32
C ASP A 233 0.60 0.06 31.82
N HIS A 234 -0.46 0.15 31.00
CA HIS A 234 -1.11 -1.02 30.42
C HIS A 234 -0.09 -1.91 29.67
N PRO A 235 -0.12 -3.25 29.85
CA PRO A 235 0.87 -4.16 29.24
C PRO A 235 0.91 -4.05 27.71
N ASP A 236 -0.24 -3.77 27.09
CA ASP A 236 -0.39 -3.55 25.64
C ASP A 236 -0.49 -2.07 25.24
N ALA A 237 0.14 -1.17 26.01
CA ALA A 237 0.10 0.28 25.78
C ALA A 237 0.44 0.68 24.33
N GLU A 238 1.41 0.01 23.70
CA GLU A 238 1.81 0.32 22.32
C GLU A 238 0.72 -0.04 21.30
N LEU A 239 -0.04 -1.12 21.52
CA LEU A 239 -1.16 -1.50 20.67
C LEU A 239 -2.36 -0.54 20.85
N LEU A 240 -2.61 -0.09 22.09
CA LEU A 240 -3.66 0.91 22.38
C LEU A 240 -3.38 2.27 21.73
N LYS A 241 -2.10 2.63 21.58
CA LYS A 241 -1.67 3.88 20.95
C LYS A 241 -1.88 3.91 19.44
N LEU A 242 -2.05 2.76 18.77
CA LEU A 242 -2.29 2.71 17.34
C LEU A 242 -3.52 3.58 16.97
N LYS A 243 -3.39 4.31 15.87
CA LYS A 243 -4.46 5.06 15.18
C LYS A 243 -4.89 4.33 13.92
N ASP A 244 -3.94 3.64 13.30
CA ASP A 244 -4.13 2.71 12.19
C ASP A 244 -3.58 1.35 12.64
N VAL A 245 -4.17 0.26 12.16
CA VAL A 245 -3.69 -1.09 12.47
C VAL A 245 -3.41 -1.77 11.14
N THR A 246 -2.19 -1.61 10.65
CA THR A 246 -1.79 -2.04 9.30
C THR A 246 -0.58 -2.96 9.35
N PHE A 247 -0.30 -3.63 8.25
CA PHE A 247 0.90 -4.44 8.08
C PHE A 247 1.27 -4.42 6.61
N GLY A 248 2.53 -4.71 6.31
CA GLY A 248 2.93 -5.01 4.94
C GLY A 248 4.43 -5.17 4.81
N ARG A 249 4.85 -5.43 3.58
CA ARG A 249 6.25 -5.64 3.22
C ARG A 249 6.55 -5.00 1.88
N HIS A 250 7.81 -4.64 1.71
CA HIS A 250 8.30 -4.25 0.39
C HIS A 250 8.44 -5.47 -0.53
N LEU A 251 8.20 -5.21 -1.80
CA LEU A 251 8.44 -6.14 -2.90
C LEU A 251 9.70 -5.71 -3.63
N THR A 252 10.46 -6.69 -4.10
CA THR A 252 11.62 -6.48 -4.96
C THR A 252 11.18 -6.21 -6.41
N ASP A 253 12.04 -5.54 -7.19
CA ASP A 253 11.79 -5.35 -8.63
C ASP A 253 11.62 -6.70 -9.36
N GLY A 254 12.34 -7.74 -8.90
CA GLY A 254 12.20 -9.11 -9.42
C GLY A 254 10.81 -9.68 -9.20
N GLU A 255 10.23 -9.52 -8.01
CA GLU A 255 8.85 -9.94 -7.73
C GLU A 255 7.83 -9.16 -8.59
N VAL A 256 8.01 -7.85 -8.74
CA VAL A 256 7.07 -6.98 -9.48
C VAL A 256 7.04 -7.28 -10.98
N THR A 257 8.19 -7.59 -11.56
CA THR A 257 8.34 -7.89 -12.99
C THR A 257 8.05 -9.35 -13.33
N SER A 258 7.78 -10.19 -12.32
CA SER A 258 7.56 -11.63 -12.48
C SER A 258 6.09 -11.95 -12.76
N PRO A 259 5.80 -12.93 -13.63
CA PRO A 259 4.43 -13.42 -13.85
C PRO A 259 3.84 -14.11 -12.61
N GLU A 260 4.66 -14.49 -11.63
CA GLU A 260 4.26 -15.08 -10.35
C GLU A 260 3.86 -14.04 -9.28
N LEU A 261 3.86 -12.74 -9.61
CA LEU A 261 3.41 -11.69 -8.67
C LEU A 261 2.01 -11.97 -8.09
N PRO A 262 0.98 -12.42 -8.84
CA PRO A 262 -0.33 -12.71 -8.26
C PRO A 262 -0.25 -13.76 -7.15
N ASP A 263 0.56 -14.81 -7.33
CA ASP A 263 0.74 -15.86 -6.32
C ASP A 263 1.51 -15.32 -5.10
N THR A 264 2.53 -14.49 -5.34
CA THR A 264 3.32 -13.82 -4.30
C THR A 264 2.46 -12.92 -3.42
N LEU A 265 1.60 -12.11 -4.04
CA LEU A 265 0.69 -11.20 -3.34
C LEU A 265 -0.40 -11.97 -2.60
N ALA A 266 -0.98 -13.00 -3.22
CA ALA A 266 -2.02 -13.80 -2.60
C ALA A 266 -1.49 -14.58 -1.39
N ALA A 267 -0.31 -15.17 -1.47
CA ALA A 267 0.35 -15.83 -0.36
C ALA A 267 0.66 -14.85 0.79
N ALA A 268 1.15 -13.64 0.47
CA ALA A 268 1.41 -12.62 1.48
C ALA A 268 0.11 -12.19 2.19
N LEU A 269 -0.96 -11.90 1.44
CA LEU A 269 -2.24 -11.51 2.04
C LEU A 269 -2.91 -12.66 2.81
N ALA A 270 -2.71 -13.91 2.39
CA ALA A 270 -3.12 -15.09 3.14
C ALA A 270 -2.39 -15.18 4.50
N ALA A 271 -1.10 -14.88 4.56
CA ALA A 271 -0.36 -14.78 5.83
C ALA A 271 -0.86 -13.64 6.73
N GLY A 272 -1.51 -12.63 6.16
CA GLY A 272 -2.17 -11.53 6.89
C GLY A 272 -3.53 -11.88 7.50
N LEU A 273 -4.11 -13.04 7.15
CA LEU A 273 -5.48 -13.39 7.53
C LEU A 273 -5.76 -13.43 9.04
N PRO A 274 -4.87 -13.90 9.94
CA PRO A 274 -5.14 -13.89 11.36
C PRO A 274 -5.51 -12.49 11.88
N LEU A 275 -4.76 -11.47 11.46
CA LEU A 275 -5.03 -10.08 11.82
C LEU A 275 -6.24 -9.53 11.07
N LEU A 276 -6.36 -9.75 9.75
CA LEU A 276 -7.52 -9.26 8.98
C LEU A 276 -8.85 -9.82 9.51
N ARG A 277 -8.90 -11.11 9.85
CA ARG A 277 -10.08 -11.74 10.47
C ARG A 277 -10.41 -11.13 11.82
N LEU A 278 -9.41 -10.87 12.66
CA LEU A 278 -9.61 -10.22 13.94
C LEU A 278 -10.19 -8.80 13.77
N LEU A 279 -9.64 -8.04 12.81
CA LEU A 279 -10.07 -6.67 12.52
C LEU A 279 -11.48 -6.62 11.92
N ALA A 280 -11.82 -7.54 11.02
CA ALA A 280 -13.15 -7.63 10.45
C ALA A 280 -14.21 -7.93 11.50
N ASN A 281 -13.89 -8.80 12.47
CA ASN A 281 -14.80 -9.23 13.53
C ASN A 281 -14.70 -8.38 14.81
N LEU A 282 -14.24 -7.12 14.72
CA LEU A 282 -14.30 -6.20 15.85
C LEU A 282 -15.77 -5.89 16.17
N SER A 283 -16.27 -6.40 17.29
CA SER A 283 -17.58 -6.04 17.82
C SER A 283 -17.52 -4.66 18.47
N ALA A 284 -18.49 -3.80 18.14
CA ALA A 284 -18.71 -2.53 18.81
C ALA A 284 -19.31 -2.72 20.20
#